data_AF-U3AR62-F1
#
_entry.id   AF-U3AR62-F1
#
_cell.length_a   1.000
_cell.length_b   1.000
_cell.length_c   1.000
_cell.angle_alpha   90.00
_cell.angle_beta   90.00
_cell.angle_gamma   90.00
#
_symmetry.space_group_name_H-M   'P 1'
#
loop_
_entity.id
_entity.type
_entity.pdbx_description
1 polymer ?
#
loop_
_entity_poly.entity_id
_entity_poly.type
_entity_poly.pdbx_seq_one_letter_code
_entity_poly.pdbx_strand_id
1 'polypeptide(L)'
;MNRLKDEALIHIKNKILKTRGNVEVKKRKRRYTSKLDPFRYDILTLRYEKSCSLAVIQLWLKNNKSISVSKIAILNRINHWQGIERE
;
A
#
# COMPACT_ATOMS: atom_id res chain seq x y z
N MET A 1 20.79 36.29 -7.28
CA MET A 1 19.90 36.07 -6.13
C MET A 1 19.57 34.56 -5.99
N ASN A 2 20.55 33.67 -5.72
CA ASN A 2 20.28 32.22 -5.57
C ASN A 2 21.30 31.41 -4.72
N ARG A 3 22.47 31.93 -4.35
CA ARG A 3 23.50 31.16 -3.61
C ARG A 3 23.02 30.58 -2.28
N LEU A 4 22.21 31.33 -1.53
CA LEU A 4 21.65 30.88 -0.25
C LEU A 4 20.68 29.69 -0.38
N LYS A 5 19.95 29.60 -1.50
CA LYS A 5 19.05 28.47 -1.76
C LYS A 5 19.85 27.21 -2.13
N ASP A 6 20.93 27.38 -2.88
CA ASP A 6 21.81 26.29 -3.28
C ASP A 6 22.54 25.69 -2.06
N GLU A 7 23.03 26.54 -1.15
CA GLU A 7 23.66 26.12 0.10
C GLU A 7 22.69 25.38 1.04
N ALA A 8 21.45 25.88 1.15
CA ALA A 8 20.41 25.22 1.92
C ALA A 8 20.06 23.83 1.33
N LEU A 9 19.99 23.72 0.01
CA LEU A 9 19.70 22.46 -0.68
C LEU A 9 20.82 21.43 -0.46
N ILE A 10 22.08 21.87 -0.53
CA ILE A 10 23.26 21.02 -0.27
C ILE A 10 23.25 20.55 1.18
N HIS A 11 22.94 21.44 2.14
CA HIS A 11 22.87 21.09 3.55
C HIS A 11 21.78 20.03 3.84
N ILE A 12 20.59 20.20 3.25
CA ILE A 12 19.48 19.24 3.36
C ILE A 12 19.88 17.89 2.75
N LYS A 13 20.47 17.89 1.55
CA LYS A 13 20.88 16.67 0.86
C LYS A 13 21.93 15.89 1.67
N ASN A 14 22.90 16.59 2.25
CA ASN A 14 23.93 15.98 3.09
C ASN A 14 23.38 15.46 4.42
N LYS A 15 22.39 16.13 5.01
CA LYS A 15 21.70 15.65 6.22
C LYS A 15 20.94 14.35 5.93
N ILE A 16 20.20 14.29 4.82
CA ILE A 16 19.47 13.08 4.37
C ILE A 16 20.44 11.93 4.09
N LEU A 17 21.56 12.21 3.42
CA LEU A 17 22.58 11.19 3.10
C LEU A 17 23.29 10.67 4.36
N LYS A 18 23.59 11.53 5.35
CA LYS A 18 24.15 11.10 6.64
C LYS A 18 23.17 10.21 7.43
N THR A 19 21.86 10.48 7.38
CA THR A 19 20.85 9.62 8.03
C THR A 19 20.67 8.27 7.31
N ARG A 20 21.07 8.18 6.03
CA ARG A 20 21.03 6.95 5.21
C ARG A 20 22.31 6.12 5.27
N GLY A 21 23.24 6.43 6.17
CA GLY A 21 24.38 5.56 6.44
C GLY A 21 23.90 4.18 6.90
N ASN A 22 23.88 3.21 5.98
CA ASN A 22 23.82 1.76 6.18
C ASN A 22 23.01 1.25 7.39
N VAL A 23 21.85 1.83 7.67
CA VAL A 23 20.84 1.09 8.40
C VAL A 23 20.27 0.13 7.36
N GLU A 24 20.79 -1.09 7.33
CA GLU A 24 20.03 -2.23 6.84
C GLU A 24 18.74 -2.27 7.65
N VAL A 25 17.74 -1.49 7.24
CA VAL A 25 16.40 -1.59 7.77
C VAL A 25 15.96 -2.97 7.32
N LYS A 26 16.18 -3.97 8.18
CA LYS A 26 15.57 -5.29 8.06
C LYS A 26 14.10 -5.00 7.89
N LYS A 27 13.62 -5.04 6.63
CA LYS A 27 12.22 -4.80 6.30
C LYS A 27 11.46 -5.83 7.12
N ARG A 28 10.87 -5.41 8.25
CA ARG A 28 10.10 -6.30 9.11
C ARG A 28 9.09 -6.96 8.17
N LYS A 29 9.21 -8.28 7.98
CA LYS A 29 8.24 -9.04 7.17
C LYS A 29 6.87 -8.71 7.78
N ARG A 30 6.06 -7.92 7.07
CA ARG A 30 4.69 -7.66 7.49
C ARG A 30 4.05 -9.04 7.56
N ARG A 31 3.61 -9.45 8.74
CA ARG A 31 2.84 -10.68 8.90
C ARG A 31 1.50 -10.42 8.25
N TYR A 32 1.37 -10.81 6.99
CA TYR A 32 0.10 -10.78 6.29
C TYR A 32 -0.85 -11.76 6.99
N THR A 33 -2.02 -11.28 7.39
CA THR A 33 -3.05 -12.10 8.04
C THR A 33 -4.04 -12.65 7.02
N SER A 34 -4.02 -12.11 5.80
CA SER A 34 -4.83 -12.58 4.67
C SER A 34 -4.01 -12.68 3.39
N LYS A 35 -4.37 -13.64 2.53
CA LYS A 35 -3.87 -13.72 1.14
C LYS A 35 -4.19 -12.49 0.29
N LEU A 36 -5.12 -11.64 0.74
CA LEU A 36 -5.46 -10.38 0.07
C LEU A 36 -4.55 -9.21 0.49
N ASP A 37 -3.83 -9.32 1.61
CA ASP A 37 -3.01 -8.21 2.13
C ASP A 37 -1.90 -7.74 1.21
N PRO A 38 -1.21 -8.62 0.45
CA PRO A 38 -0.24 -8.18 -0.54
C PRO A 38 -0.84 -7.26 -1.61
N PHE A 39 -2.17 -7.32 -1.82
CA PHE A 39 -2.89 -6.60 -2.87
C PHE A 39 -3.82 -5.51 -2.30
N ARG A 40 -3.62 -5.10 -1.04
CA ARG A 40 -4.47 -4.12 -0.37
C ARG A 40 -4.66 -2.83 -1.18
N TYR A 41 -3.56 -2.24 -1.63
CA TYR A 41 -3.62 -0.96 -2.36
C TYR A 41 -4.35 -1.11 -3.69
N ASP A 42 -4.02 -2.14 -4.48
CA ASP A 42 -4.69 -2.41 -5.76
C ASP A 42 -6.21 -2.59 -5.57
N ILE A 43 -6.62 -3.37 -4.56
CA ILE A 43 -8.04 -3.61 -4.27
C ILE A 43 -8.74 -2.31 -3.86
N LEU A 44 -8.13 -1.49 -3.00
CA LEU A 44 -8.70 -0.22 -2.56
C LEU A 44 -8.80 0.79 -3.71
N THR A 45 -7.78 0.90 -4.56
CA THR A 45 -7.80 1.74 -5.75
C THR A 45 -8.89 1.30 -6.72
N LEU A 46 -9.01 -0.01 -7.00
CA LEU A 46 -10.10 -0.53 -7.84
C LEU A 46 -11.47 -0.18 -7.25
N ARG A 47 -11.64 -0.32 -5.92
CA ARG A 47 -12.92 -0.08 -5.27
C ARG A 47 -13.31 1.40 -5.24
N TYR A 48 -12.39 2.28 -4.84
CA TYR A 48 -12.73 3.67 -4.49
C TYR A 48 -12.33 4.68 -5.56
N GLU A 49 -11.21 4.48 -6.24
CA GLU A 49 -10.77 5.40 -7.30
C GLU A 49 -11.36 5.04 -8.65
N LYS A 50 -11.52 3.73 -8.93
CA LYS A 50 -12.08 3.23 -10.19
C LYS A 50 -13.53 2.79 -10.08
N SER A 51 -14.15 2.93 -8.90
CA SER A 51 -15.55 2.59 -8.63
C SER A 51 -15.95 1.18 -9.10
N CYS A 52 -15.00 0.24 -9.13
CA CYS A 52 -15.27 -1.12 -9.56
C CYS A 52 -16.17 -1.85 -8.56
N SER A 53 -17.04 -2.70 -9.10
CA SER A 53 -17.86 -3.59 -8.28
C SER A 53 -17.00 -4.71 -7.67
N LEU A 54 -17.48 -5.30 -6.57
CA LEU A 54 -16.81 -6.45 -5.95
C LEU A 54 -16.68 -7.64 -6.91
N ALA A 55 -17.60 -7.79 -7.87
CA ALA A 55 -17.53 -8.83 -8.89
C ALA A 55 -16.35 -8.61 -9.85
N VAL A 56 -16.11 -7.36 -10.26
CA VAL A 56 -14.97 -7.01 -11.11
C VAL A 56 -13.65 -7.23 -10.37
N ILE A 57 -13.58 -6.83 -9.09
CA ILE A 57 -12.39 -7.05 -8.26
C ILE A 57 -12.14 -8.56 -8.05
N GLN A 58 -13.20 -9.34 -7.83
CA GLN A 58 -13.11 -10.80 -7.74
C GLN A 58 -12.55 -11.43 -9.02
N LEU A 59 -13.03 -10.99 -10.18
CA LEU A 59 -12.53 -11.47 -11.48
C LEU A 59 -11.07 -11.08 -11.70
N TRP A 60 -10.71 -9.84 -11.34
CA TRP A 60 -9.33 -9.37 -11.42
C TRP A 60 -8.39 -10.20 -10.54
N LEU A 61 -8.78 -10.48 -9.29
CA LEU A 61 -8.02 -11.34 -8.37
C LEU A 61 -7.85 -12.76 -8.92
N LYS A 62 -8.90 -13.33 -9.51
CA LYS A 62 -8.86 -14.65 -10.11
C LYS A 62 -7.91 -14.70 -11.31
N ASN A 63 -8.04 -13.75 -12.23
CA ASN A 63 -7.33 -13.81 -13.52
C ASN A 63 -5.89 -13.32 -13.44
N ASN A 64 -5.60 -12.31 -12.62
CA ASN A 64 -4.28 -11.67 -12.59
C ASN A 64 -3.40 -12.17 -11.45
N LYS A 65 -4.02 -12.61 -10.35
CA LYS A 65 -3.31 -13.01 -9.13
C LYS A 65 -3.51 -14.48 -8.77
N SER A 66 -4.31 -15.22 -9.56
CA SER A 66 -4.69 -16.62 -9.29
C SER A 66 -5.33 -16.82 -7.90
N ILE A 67 -6.03 -15.79 -7.41
CA ILE A 67 -6.68 -15.82 -6.09
C ILE A 67 -8.18 -16.01 -6.26
N SER A 68 -8.67 -17.20 -5.90
CA SER A 68 -10.10 -17.46 -5.77
C SER A 68 -10.59 -17.07 -4.38
N VAL A 69 -11.52 -16.11 -4.31
CA VAL A 69 -12.19 -15.64 -3.08
C VAL A 69 -13.63 -15.27 -3.38
N SER A 70 -14.50 -15.29 -2.38
CA SER A 70 -15.88 -14.79 -2.51
C SER A 70 -15.93 -13.26 -2.46
N LYS A 71 -16.98 -12.67 -3.04
CA LYS A 71 -17.25 -11.22 -2.94
C LYS A 71 -17.35 -10.74 -1.48
N ILE A 72 -17.93 -11.56 -0.62
CA ILE A 72 -18.09 -11.27 0.82
C ILE A 72 -16.72 -11.21 1.51
N ALA A 73 -15.81 -12.15 1.19
CA ALA A 73 -14.46 -12.13 1.76
C ALA A 73 -13.68 -10.87 1.35
N ILE A 74 -13.84 -10.40 0.11
CA ILE A 74 -13.26 -9.14 -0.35
C ILE A 74 -13.85 -7.96 0.45
N LEU A 75 -15.18 -7.90 0.56
CA LEU A 75 -15.86 -6.83 1.30
C LEU A 75 -15.43 -6.78 2.77
N ASN A 76 -15.45 -7.91 3.46
CA ASN A 76 -15.02 -7.99 4.86
C ASN A 76 -13.57 -7.55 5.02
N ARG A 77 -12.71 -7.87 4.05
CA ARG A 77 -11.31 -7.44 4.10
C ARG A 77 -11.17 -5.93 3.87
N ILE A 78 -11.94 -5.36 2.95
CA ILE A 78 -11.99 -3.91 2.75
C ILE A 78 -12.45 -3.21 4.03
N ASN A 79 -13.54 -3.68 4.64
CA ASN A 79 -14.05 -3.12 5.90
C ASN A 79 -12.99 -3.17 7.02
N HIS A 80 -12.31 -4.32 7.17
CA HIS A 80 -11.21 -4.46 8.11
C HIS A 80 -10.08 -3.45 7.85
N TRP A 81 -9.68 -3.22 6.59
CA TRP A 81 -8.66 -2.22 6.26
C TRP A 81 -9.11 -0.78 6.49
N GLN A 82 -10.41 -0.52 6.48
CA GLN A 82 -11.00 0.78 6.79
C GLN A 82 -11.27 0.98 8.29
N GLY A 83 -11.08 -0.04 9.12
CA GLY A 83 -11.42 0.03 10.55
C GLY A 83 -12.93 0.04 10.81
N ILE A 84 -13.74 -0.40 9.84
CA ILE A 84 -15.18 -0.58 10.01
C ILE A 84 -15.37 -1.97 10.64
N GLU A 85 -15.25 -2.04 11.96
CA GLU A 85 -15.60 -3.26 12.69
C GLU A 85 -17.12 -3.44 12.65
N ARG A 86 -17.57 -4.65 12.35
CA ARG A 86 -18.97 -5.04 12.59
C ARG A 86 -19.03 -5.51 14.03
N GLU A 87 -19.62 -4.70 14.90
CA GLU A 87 -20.13 -5.13 16.21
C GLU A 87 -21.09 -6.31 16.07
#